data_AF-A0A9E3X390-F1
#
_entry.id   AF-A0A9E3X390-F1
#
_cell.length_a   1.000
_cell.length_b   1.000
_cell.length_c   1.000
_cell.angle_alpha   90.00
_cell.angle_beta   90.00
_cell.angle_gamma   90.00
#
_symmetry.space_group_name_H-M   'P 1'
#
loop_
_entity.id
_entity.type
_entity.pdbx_description
1 polymer ?
#
loop_
_entity_poly.entity_id
_entity_poly.type
_entity_poly.pdbx_seq_one_letter_code
_entity_poly.pdbx_strand_id
1 'polypeptide(L)'
;MINYYQPFQLLPNRVWRTYQGGAVLDELAGNPNSTDSHFPEDWVGSATRAVNPGREEMLDEGIGRARDAAGHEYSMVELYTSEPELALGAAHVAAYGAQPYLLVKLLDSAMRLHIQAHPSVAWARQHLNANSGKTEAWWILHTRTDDAYVYMGFQRPPTPAAWKAMIDDQDIPAIEGCFDPIPV
;
A
#
# COMPACT_ATOMS: atom_id res chain seq x y z
N MET A 1 -5.53 11.15 28.14
CA MET A 1 -4.18 10.84 27.64
C MET A 1 -4.19 9.41 27.15
N ILE A 2 -3.59 9.17 25.98
CA ILE A 2 -3.47 7.82 25.41
C ILE A 2 -2.48 7.03 26.26
N ASN A 3 -2.88 5.84 26.73
CA ASN A 3 -1.95 4.93 27.41
C ASN A 3 -1.25 4.06 26.36
N TYR A 4 0.05 4.28 26.16
CA TYR A 4 0.87 3.52 25.21
C TYR A 4 1.46 2.22 25.78
N TYR A 5 1.32 1.97 27.09
CA TYR A 5 1.78 0.75 27.75
C TYR A 5 0.73 -0.36 27.70
N GLN A 6 0.09 -0.53 26.55
CA GLN A 6 -0.92 -1.57 26.28
C GLN A 6 -0.93 -1.89 24.77
N PRO A 7 -1.44 -3.06 24.37
CA PRO A 7 -1.70 -3.33 22.95
C PRO A 7 -2.91 -2.54 22.46
N PHE A 8 -2.88 -2.18 21.17
CA PHE A 8 -4.04 -1.64 20.46
C PHE A 8 -4.54 -2.66 19.44
N GLN A 9 -5.85 -2.83 19.35
CA GLN A 9 -6.47 -3.55 18.25
C GLN A 9 -6.48 -2.63 17.02
N LEU A 10 -5.71 -2.96 15.98
CA LEU A 10 -5.84 -2.28 14.69
C LEU A 10 -7.17 -2.69 14.04
N LEU A 11 -7.98 -1.70 13.66
CA LEU A 11 -9.27 -1.93 13.03
C LEU A 11 -9.11 -2.06 11.51
N PRO A 12 -10.01 -2.80 10.82
CA PRO A 12 -9.99 -2.93 9.37
C PRO A 12 -10.01 -1.56 8.67
N ASN A 13 -9.22 -1.42 7.61
CA ASN A 13 -9.05 -0.16 6.91
C ASN A 13 -9.03 -0.41 5.40
N ARG A 14 -10.19 -0.79 4.86
CA ARG A 14 -10.41 -1.05 3.44
C ARG A 14 -10.28 0.23 2.64
N VAL A 15 -9.47 0.21 1.58
CA VAL A 15 -9.18 1.40 0.78
C VAL A 15 -9.66 1.25 -0.65
N TRP A 16 -10.39 2.25 -1.15
CA TRP A 16 -10.91 2.24 -2.50
C TRP A 16 -9.77 2.30 -3.55
N ARG A 17 -9.90 1.55 -4.65
CA ARG A 17 -9.02 1.54 -5.82
C ARG A 17 -9.81 1.43 -7.11
N THR A 18 -9.19 1.87 -8.21
CA THR A 18 -9.75 1.73 -9.56
C THR A 18 -9.84 0.28 -10.03
N TYR A 19 -9.00 -0.61 -9.50
CA TYR A 19 -9.02 -2.04 -9.79
C TYR A 19 -9.87 -2.80 -8.78
N GLN A 20 -10.40 -3.95 -9.20
CA GLN A 20 -11.27 -4.79 -8.38
C GLN A 20 -10.50 -5.90 -7.66
N GLY A 21 -11.03 -6.33 -6.52
CA GLY A 21 -10.52 -7.42 -5.69
C GLY A 21 -11.12 -7.38 -4.29
N GLY A 22 -10.52 -8.10 -3.36
CA GLY A 22 -10.84 -8.01 -1.94
C GLY A 22 -11.68 -9.15 -1.38
N ALA A 23 -12.24 -10.03 -2.21
CA ALA A 23 -12.97 -11.23 -1.76
C ALA A 23 -12.12 -12.11 -0.81
N VAL A 24 -10.85 -12.35 -1.14
CA VAL A 24 -9.98 -13.20 -0.29
C VAL A 24 -9.72 -12.52 1.06
N LEU A 25 -9.72 -11.19 1.09
CA LEU A 25 -9.57 -10.45 2.35
C LEU A 25 -10.85 -10.46 3.19
N ASP A 26 -12.02 -10.50 2.57
CA ASP A 26 -13.29 -10.74 3.26
C ASP A 26 -13.28 -12.12 3.94
N GLU A 27 -12.83 -13.15 3.21
CA GLU A 27 -12.69 -14.51 3.75
C GLU A 27 -11.70 -14.57 4.91
N LEU A 28 -10.54 -13.91 4.75
CA LEU A 28 -9.53 -13.78 5.81
C LEU A 28 -10.10 -13.08 7.07
N ALA A 29 -11.01 -12.12 6.89
CA ALA A 29 -11.70 -11.43 7.97
C ALA A 29 -12.90 -12.22 8.55
N GLY A 30 -13.20 -13.41 8.00
CA GLY A 30 -14.34 -14.24 8.41
C GLY A 30 -15.71 -13.70 7.95
N ASN A 31 -15.73 -12.84 6.92
CA ASN A 31 -16.97 -12.33 6.34
C ASN A 31 -17.60 -13.39 5.41
N PRO A 32 -18.83 -13.87 5.70
CA PRO A 32 -19.47 -14.91 4.89
C PRO A 32 -19.92 -14.44 3.51
N ASN A 33 -19.97 -13.12 3.27
CA ASN A 33 -20.40 -12.52 2.01
C ASN A 33 -19.18 -11.97 1.23
N SER A 34 -18.19 -12.83 1.00
CA SER A 34 -16.98 -12.53 0.22
C SER A 34 -17.33 -12.05 -1.19
N THR A 35 -16.88 -10.85 -1.56
CA THR A 35 -17.12 -10.33 -2.92
C THR A 35 -16.02 -9.38 -3.39
N ASP A 36 -15.66 -9.50 -4.67
CA ASP A 36 -14.74 -8.56 -5.28
C ASP A 36 -15.42 -7.21 -5.47
N SER A 37 -14.72 -6.15 -5.07
CA SER A 37 -15.20 -4.78 -5.11
C SER A 37 -14.06 -3.82 -5.42
N HIS A 38 -14.33 -2.52 -5.37
CA HIS A 38 -13.30 -1.49 -5.45
C HIS A 38 -12.53 -1.32 -4.14
N PHE A 39 -12.66 -2.21 -3.15
CA PHE A 39 -11.87 -2.16 -1.92
C PHE A 39 -10.91 -3.34 -1.82
N PRO A 40 -9.87 -3.45 -2.67
CA PRO A 40 -8.97 -4.60 -2.73
C PRO A 40 -7.78 -4.54 -1.74
N GLU A 41 -7.62 -3.43 -1.01
CA GLU A 41 -6.51 -3.22 -0.08
C GLU A 41 -7.05 -3.01 1.35
N ASP A 42 -6.36 -3.55 2.35
CA ASP A 42 -6.51 -3.22 3.77
C ASP A 42 -5.20 -2.63 4.31
N TRP A 43 -5.25 -1.38 4.79
CA TRP A 43 -4.07 -0.62 5.21
C TRP A 43 -3.86 -0.70 6.72
N VAL A 44 -2.99 -1.62 7.13
CA VAL A 44 -2.77 -1.98 8.53
C VAL A 44 -1.98 -0.89 9.26
N GLY A 45 -2.60 -0.28 10.28
CA GLY A 45 -1.94 0.73 11.13
C GLY A 45 -1.48 1.99 10.38
N SER A 46 -2.11 2.28 9.24
CA SER A 46 -1.70 3.37 8.35
C SER A 46 -2.05 4.76 8.89
N ALA A 47 -1.09 5.68 8.85
CA ALA A 47 -1.33 7.13 8.96
C ALA A 47 -1.22 7.85 7.61
N THR A 48 -1.17 7.10 6.51
CA THR A 48 -1.12 7.65 5.15
C THR A 48 -2.53 7.87 4.63
N ARG A 49 -2.82 9.06 4.11
CA ARG A 49 -4.05 9.31 3.37
C ARG A 49 -3.93 8.74 1.95
N ALA A 50 -4.92 7.97 1.54
CA ALA A 50 -5.12 7.60 0.14
C ALA A 50 -5.78 8.76 -0.61
N VAL A 51 -5.22 9.09 -1.77
CA VAL A 51 -5.76 10.12 -2.66
C VAL A 51 -6.24 9.43 -3.93
N ASN A 52 -7.56 9.35 -4.07
CA ASN A 52 -8.23 8.68 -5.18
C ASN A 52 -9.01 9.71 -6.01
N PRO A 53 -8.86 9.72 -7.35
CA PRO A 53 -9.65 10.61 -8.21
C PRO A 53 -11.16 10.41 -8.04
N GLY A 54 -11.91 11.51 -7.88
CA GLY A 54 -13.36 11.49 -7.69
C GLY A 54 -13.82 11.09 -6.28
N ARG A 55 -12.90 11.07 -5.31
CA ARG A 55 -13.16 10.83 -3.88
C ARG A 55 -12.39 11.82 -2.99
N GLU A 56 -12.09 13.00 -3.52
CA GLU A 56 -11.25 14.01 -2.87
C GLU A 56 -11.85 14.51 -1.55
N GLU A 57 -13.17 14.40 -1.39
CA GLU A 57 -13.93 14.68 -0.17
C GLU A 57 -13.70 13.67 0.95
N MET A 58 -13.18 12.48 0.65
CA MET A 58 -12.81 11.48 1.64
C MET A 58 -11.47 11.89 2.28
N LEU A 59 -11.55 12.59 3.41
CA LEU A 59 -10.39 13.20 4.06
C LEU A 59 -9.53 12.21 4.84
N ASP A 60 -10.11 11.09 5.25
CA ASP A 60 -9.48 10.06 6.09
C ASP A 60 -9.34 8.70 5.39
N GLU A 61 -9.65 8.59 4.09
CA GLU A 61 -9.47 7.34 3.35
C GLU A 61 -8.00 6.87 3.44
N GLY A 62 -7.78 5.62 3.86
CA GLY A 62 -6.45 5.05 4.11
C GLY A 62 -5.86 5.37 5.49
N ILE A 63 -6.41 6.32 6.25
CA ILE A 63 -6.02 6.54 7.65
C ILE A 63 -6.73 5.50 8.52
N GLY A 64 -5.95 4.59 9.09
CA GLY A 64 -6.46 3.55 9.97
C GLY A 64 -6.93 4.09 11.31
N ARG A 65 -7.63 3.23 12.06
CA ARG A 65 -8.02 3.45 13.44
C ARG A 65 -7.52 2.30 14.30
N ALA A 66 -7.28 2.57 15.57
CA ALA A 66 -7.02 1.53 16.55
C ALA A 66 -7.85 1.73 17.81
N ARG A 67 -8.14 0.63 18.50
CA ARG A 67 -8.93 0.59 19.72
C ARG A 67 -8.09 0.14 20.90
N ASP A 68 -8.19 0.86 22.02
CA ASP A 68 -7.53 0.47 23.27
C ASP A 68 -8.33 -0.59 24.06
N ALA A 69 -7.76 -1.07 25.17
CA ALA A 69 -8.41 -2.09 26.01
C ALA A 69 -9.70 -1.61 26.70
N ALA A 70 -9.89 -0.28 26.82
CA ALA A 70 -11.09 0.33 27.37
C ALA A 70 -12.17 0.59 26.29
N GLY A 71 -11.86 0.34 25.02
CA GLY A 71 -12.77 0.52 23.90
C GLY A 71 -12.72 1.89 23.25
N HIS A 72 -11.83 2.79 23.67
CA HIS A 72 -11.66 4.08 22.99
C HIS A 72 -10.94 3.89 21.67
N GLU A 73 -11.34 4.65 20.65
CA GLU A 73 -10.75 4.61 19.33
C GLU A 73 -10.00 5.88 19.00
N TYR A 74 -8.86 5.70 18.34
CA TYR A 74 -7.97 6.78 17.93
C TYR A 74 -7.65 6.61 16.45
N SER A 75 -7.43 7.72 15.75
CA SER A 75 -6.82 7.62 14.42
C SER A 75 -5.34 7.24 14.55
N MET A 76 -4.78 6.55 13.56
CA MET A 76 -3.34 6.26 13.58
C MET A 76 -2.49 7.54 13.53
N VAL A 77 -2.99 8.61 12.90
CA VAL A 77 -2.33 9.93 12.95
C VAL A 77 -2.24 10.45 14.38
N GLU A 78 -3.35 10.39 15.13
CA GLU A 78 -3.39 10.80 16.53
C GLU A 78 -2.45 9.94 17.38
N LEU A 79 -2.43 8.62 17.18
CA LEU A 79 -1.55 7.71 17.90
C LEU A 79 -0.07 8.00 17.67
N TYR A 80 0.35 8.30 16.44
CA TYR A 80 1.76 8.57 16.16
C TYR A 80 2.18 9.99 16.53
N THR A 81 1.27 10.97 16.59
CA THR A 81 1.61 12.38 16.80
C THR A 81 1.40 12.89 18.23
N SER A 82 0.55 12.24 19.04
CA SER A 82 0.29 12.70 20.42
C SER A 82 1.50 12.50 21.35
N GLU A 83 2.11 11.31 21.33
CA GLU A 83 3.34 10.98 22.07
C GLU A 83 4.27 10.16 21.17
N PRO A 84 4.95 10.79 20.18
CA PRO A 84 5.66 10.09 19.12
C PRO A 84 6.78 9.17 19.62
N GLU A 85 7.48 9.55 20.69
CA GLU A 85 8.55 8.72 21.25
C GLU A 85 8.01 7.45 21.92
N LEU A 86 6.83 7.51 22.53
CA LEU A 86 6.16 6.33 23.08
C LEU A 86 5.57 5.44 21.97
N ALA A 87 5.11 6.04 20.87
CA ALA A 87 4.50 5.33 19.76
C ALA A 87 5.51 4.67 18.81
N LEU A 88 6.60 5.37 18.47
CA LEU A 88 7.57 4.97 17.43
C LEU A 88 8.98 4.72 17.99
N GLY A 89 9.24 5.09 19.24
CA GLY A 89 10.56 5.01 19.86
C GLY A 89 11.41 6.25 19.62
N ALA A 90 12.14 6.69 20.65
CA ALA A 90 12.96 7.91 20.62
C ALA A 90 13.99 7.93 19.46
N ALA A 91 14.63 6.80 19.16
CA ALA A 91 15.60 6.71 18.06
C ALA A 91 14.97 6.96 16.69
N HIS A 92 13.75 6.46 16.46
CA HIS A 92 13.01 6.72 15.22
C HIS A 92 12.61 8.19 15.13
N VAL A 93 12.04 8.74 16.21
CA VAL A 93 11.60 10.14 16.25
C VAL A 93 12.77 11.09 16.01
N ALA A 94 13.94 10.82 16.58
CA ALA A 94 15.14 11.61 16.34
C ALA A 94 15.56 11.61 14.86
N ALA A 95 15.35 10.51 14.13
CA ALA A 95 15.73 10.38 12.73
C ALA A 95 14.65 10.88 11.75
N TYR A 96 13.37 10.69 12.08
CA TYR A 96 12.26 10.77 11.13
C TYR A 96 11.04 11.57 11.63
N GLY A 97 11.06 12.03 12.88
CA GLY A 97 9.92 12.65 13.53
C GLY A 97 8.76 11.67 13.77
N ALA A 98 7.55 12.21 13.84
CA ALA A 98 6.33 11.44 14.11
C ALA A 98 5.79 10.63 12.90
N GLN A 99 6.51 10.61 11.78
CA GLN A 99 6.09 9.88 10.59
C GLN A 99 6.62 8.44 10.66
N PRO A 100 5.78 7.41 10.47
CA PRO A 100 6.24 6.02 10.58
C PRO A 100 7.17 5.60 9.42
N TYR A 101 7.14 6.28 8.28
CA TYR A 101 7.87 5.92 7.04
C TYR A 101 7.65 4.45 6.58
N LEU A 102 6.54 3.85 7.00
CA LEU A 102 6.15 2.50 6.68
C LEU A 102 4.65 2.47 6.38
N LEU A 103 4.26 1.74 5.33
CA LEU A 103 2.88 1.42 5.02
C LEU A 103 2.78 -0.08 4.78
N VAL A 104 2.04 -0.76 5.64
CA VAL A 104 1.75 -2.19 5.53
C VAL A 104 0.37 -2.35 4.91
N LYS A 105 0.27 -3.24 3.91
CA LYS A 105 -0.98 -3.52 3.21
C LYS A 105 -1.21 -5.01 3.12
N LEU A 106 -2.45 -5.43 3.37
CA LEU A 106 -2.96 -6.66 2.79
C LEU A 106 -3.60 -6.29 1.45
N LEU A 107 -3.18 -6.94 0.37
CA LEU A 107 -3.63 -6.61 -0.98
C LEU A 107 -4.10 -7.89 -1.66
N ASP A 108 -5.32 -7.84 -2.18
CA ASP A 108 -5.92 -8.92 -2.96
C ASP A 108 -6.49 -8.33 -4.25
N SER A 109 -5.88 -8.67 -5.37
CA SER A 109 -6.34 -8.20 -6.67
C SER A 109 -7.00 -9.33 -7.45
N ALA A 110 -8.17 -9.05 -8.01
CA ALA A 110 -8.88 -9.94 -8.92
C ALA A 110 -8.40 -9.80 -10.38
N MET A 111 -7.43 -8.92 -10.64
CA MET A 111 -6.98 -8.60 -11.98
C MET A 111 -5.49 -8.26 -12.02
N ARG A 112 -4.90 -8.26 -13.22
CA ARG A 112 -3.53 -7.84 -13.44
C ARG A 112 -3.41 -6.34 -13.16
N LEU A 113 -2.50 -5.98 -12.25
CA LEU A 113 -2.17 -4.58 -11.98
C LEU A 113 -1.22 -4.02 -13.05
N HIS A 114 -1.24 -2.69 -13.21
CA HIS A 114 -0.32 -2.00 -14.11
C HIS A 114 1.14 -2.23 -13.72
N ILE A 115 2.01 -2.27 -14.72
CA ILE A 115 3.46 -2.25 -14.52
C ILE A 115 3.85 -0.87 -13.96
N GLN A 116 4.59 -0.89 -12.86
CA GLN A 116 4.95 0.30 -12.10
C GLN A 116 6.44 0.33 -11.81
N ALA A 117 6.98 1.54 -11.70
CA ALA A 117 8.27 1.80 -11.11
C ALA A 117 8.10 2.83 -10.00
N HIS A 118 8.92 2.73 -8.96
CA HIS A 118 8.84 3.61 -7.81
C HIS A 118 10.07 4.53 -7.72
N PRO A 119 9.88 5.80 -7.32
CA PRO A 119 10.98 6.75 -7.27
C PRO A 119 11.93 6.43 -6.12
N SER A 120 13.21 6.72 -6.34
CA SER A 120 14.17 6.83 -5.25
C SER A 120 13.88 8.07 -4.40
N VAL A 121 14.42 8.13 -3.19
CA VAL A 121 14.32 9.32 -2.31
C VAL A 121 14.85 10.58 -3.02
N ALA A 122 15.99 10.47 -3.71
CA ALA A 122 16.59 11.61 -4.42
C ALA A 122 15.67 12.13 -5.53
N TRP A 123 15.08 11.23 -6.32
CA TRP A 123 14.15 11.59 -7.39
C TRP A 123 12.88 12.22 -6.83
N ALA A 124 12.30 11.63 -5.78
CA ALA A 124 11.08 12.14 -5.14
C ALA A 124 11.26 13.55 -4.55
N ARG A 125 12.42 13.84 -3.97
CA ARG A 125 12.74 15.20 -3.50
C ARG A 125 12.84 16.19 -4.64
N GLN A 126 13.51 15.81 -5.73
CA GLN A 126 13.73 16.69 -6.88
C GLN A 126 12.44 17.00 -7.64
N HIS A 127 11.53 16.04 -7.75
CA HIS A 127 10.39 16.13 -8.67
C HIS A 127 9.02 16.20 -8.00
N LEU A 128 8.87 15.68 -6.78
CA LEU A 128 7.57 15.55 -6.10
C LEU A 128 7.47 16.35 -4.79
N ASN A 129 8.55 17.04 -4.39
CA ASN A 129 8.64 17.68 -3.07
C ASN A 129 8.33 16.70 -1.92
N ALA A 130 8.75 15.44 -2.08
CA ALA A 130 8.51 14.37 -1.12
C ALA A 130 9.84 13.89 -0.52
N ASN A 131 9.85 13.66 0.79
CA ASN A 131 11.05 13.23 1.53
C ASN A 131 11.28 11.71 1.50
N SER A 132 10.34 10.95 0.97
CA SER A 132 10.38 9.50 0.82
C SER A 132 10.36 9.09 -0.65
N GLY A 133 11.13 8.06 -0.98
CA GLY A 133 10.87 7.23 -2.15
C GLY A 133 9.84 6.15 -1.81
N LYS A 134 9.75 5.11 -2.64
CA LYS A 134 8.92 3.94 -2.33
C LYS A 134 9.66 2.63 -2.63
N THR A 135 10.40 2.16 -1.64
CA THR A 135 10.88 0.78 -1.61
C THR A 135 9.79 -0.09 -1.02
N GLU A 136 9.54 -1.25 -1.62
CA GLU A 136 8.56 -2.20 -1.13
C GLU A 136 9.10 -3.62 -1.14
N ALA A 137 8.43 -4.49 -0.38
CA ALA A 137 8.66 -5.92 -0.35
C ALA A 137 7.29 -6.60 -0.30
N TRP A 138 7.20 -7.78 -0.89
CA TRP A 138 5.97 -8.57 -0.93
C TRP A 138 6.19 -9.90 -0.23
N TRP A 139 5.19 -10.30 0.56
CA TRP A 139 5.09 -11.63 1.12
C TRP A 139 3.81 -12.26 0.59
N ILE A 140 3.95 -13.30 -0.22
CA ILE A 140 2.82 -13.95 -0.88
C ILE A 140 2.17 -14.90 0.12
N LEU A 141 0.95 -14.56 0.55
CA LEU A 141 0.18 -15.35 1.52
C LEU A 141 -0.69 -16.41 0.85
N HIS A 142 -1.23 -16.10 -0.32
CA HIS A 142 -2.14 -16.93 -1.08
C HIS A 142 -2.18 -16.47 -2.54
N THR A 143 -2.53 -17.38 -3.45
CA THR A 143 -2.73 -17.10 -4.88
C THR A 143 -4.14 -17.52 -5.29
N ARG A 144 -4.78 -16.74 -6.16
CA ARG A 144 -6.13 -17.07 -6.67
C ARG A 144 -6.13 -18.21 -7.69
N THR A 145 -4.98 -18.45 -8.33
CA THR A 145 -4.76 -19.52 -9.31
C THR A 145 -3.42 -20.20 -9.05
N ASP A 146 -3.28 -21.44 -9.51
CA ASP A 146 -2.06 -22.24 -9.35
C ASP A 146 -0.90 -21.78 -10.24
N ASP A 147 -1.19 -21.00 -11.28
CA ASP A 147 -0.24 -20.47 -12.25
C ASP A 147 0.09 -18.99 -12.02
N ALA A 148 -0.12 -18.49 -10.80
CA ALA A 148 0.15 -17.11 -10.45
C ALA A 148 1.63 -16.72 -10.62
N TYR A 149 1.87 -15.49 -11.05
CA TYR A 149 3.21 -14.96 -11.26
C TYR A 149 3.27 -13.44 -11.11
N VAL A 150 4.47 -12.91 -10.93
CA VAL A 150 4.78 -11.48 -10.93
C VAL A 150 5.80 -11.14 -12.01
N TYR A 151 5.82 -9.87 -12.43
CA TYR A 151 6.92 -9.29 -13.18
C TYR A 151 7.78 -8.43 -12.26
N MET A 152 9.10 -8.64 -12.29
CA MET A 152 10.03 -7.92 -11.44
C MET A 152 11.35 -7.66 -12.15
N GLY A 153 11.63 -6.38 -12.42
CA GLY A 153 12.81 -5.95 -13.17
C GLY A 153 12.76 -6.38 -14.64
N PHE A 154 13.46 -5.67 -15.51
CA PHE A 154 13.55 -6.09 -16.91
C PHE A 154 14.52 -7.27 -17.07
N GLN A 155 14.08 -8.34 -17.73
CA GLN A 155 14.96 -9.42 -18.20
C GLN A 155 15.43 -9.17 -19.63
N ARG A 156 14.65 -8.41 -20.41
CA ARG A 156 14.98 -7.92 -21.75
C ARG A 156 14.79 -6.40 -21.79
N PRO A 157 15.75 -5.63 -21.26
CA PRO A 157 15.57 -4.19 -21.09
C PRO A 157 15.45 -3.47 -22.45
N PRO A 158 14.40 -2.66 -22.65
CA PRO A 158 14.30 -1.79 -23.83
C PRO A 158 15.24 -0.60 -23.69
N THR A 159 15.53 0.08 -24.81
CA THR A 159 16.11 1.43 -24.73
C THR A 159 15.05 2.41 -24.19
N PRO A 160 15.45 3.54 -23.58
CA PRO A 160 14.48 4.54 -23.11
C PRO A 160 13.53 5.04 -24.21
N ALA A 161 14.01 5.19 -25.45
CA ALA A 161 13.19 5.60 -26.58
C ALA A 161 12.16 4.53 -26.97
N ALA A 162 12.57 3.26 -26.99
CA ALA A 162 11.68 2.14 -27.27
C ALA A 162 10.62 1.98 -26.17
N TRP A 163 11.03 2.07 -24.90
CA TRP A 163 10.09 2.03 -23.77
C TRP A 163 9.06 3.14 -23.83
N LYS A 164 9.50 4.37 -24.17
CA LYS A 164 8.58 5.50 -24.35
C LYS A 164 7.56 5.23 -25.45
N ALA A 165 8.00 4.74 -26.61
CA ALA A 165 7.09 4.42 -27.72
C ALA A 165 6.07 3.35 -27.31
N MET A 166 6.52 2.27 -26.66
CA MET A 166 5.63 1.21 -26.16
C MET A 166 4.55 1.75 -25.20
N ILE A 167 4.91 2.68 -24.31
CA ILE A 167 3.95 3.33 -23.40
C ILE A 167 2.99 4.25 -24.17
N ASP A 168 3.50 5.11 -25.04
CA ASP A 168 2.68 6.07 -25.79
C ASP A 168 1.65 5.35 -26.68
N ASP A 169 2.08 4.27 -27.35
CA ASP A 169 1.27 3.47 -28.26
C ASP A 169 0.38 2.44 -27.54
N GLN A 170 0.53 2.29 -26.21
CA GLN A 170 -0.14 1.28 -25.39
C GLN A 170 0.09 -0.17 -25.90
N ASP A 171 1.29 -0.46 -26.40
CA ASP A 171 1.68 -1.80 -26.89
C ASP A 171 1.99 -2.74 -25.71
N ILE A 172 0.91 -3.28 -25.11
CA ILE A 172 1.01 -4.17 -23.95
C ILE A 172 1.84 -5.43 -24.25
N PRO A 173 1.68 -6.14 -25.38
CA PRO A 173 2.54 -7.28 -25.70
C PRO A 173 4.03 -6.94 -25.74
N ALA A 174 4.41 -5.78 -26.31
CA ALA A 174 5.81 -5.36 -26.33
C ALA A 174 6.33 -5.02 -24.92
N ILE A 175 5.50 -4.37 -24.09
CA ILE A 175 5.81 -4.10 -22.69
C ILE A 175 6.04 -5.39 -21.92
N GLU A 176 5.09 -6.34 -21.97
CA GLU A 176 5.20 -7.63 -21.28
C GLU A 176 6.39 -8.45 -21.81
N GLY A 177 6.70 -8.33 -23.10
CA GLY A 177 7.86 -8.95 -23.72
C GLY A 177 9.20 -8.54 -23.09
N CYS A 178 9.26 -7.45 -22.32
CA CYS A 178 10.46 -7.03 -21.60
C CYS A 178 10.72 -7.83 -20.30
N PHE A 179 9.74 -8.64 -19.86
CA PHE A 179 9.75 -9.34 -18.58
C PHE A 179 9.60 -10.85 -18.73
N ASP A 180 10.24 -11.61 -17.85
CA ASP A 180 9.92 -13.03 -17.64
C ASP A 180 8.94 -13.17 -16.47
N PRO A 181 7.91 -14.03 -16.59
CA PRO A 181 7.01 -14.31 -15.48
C PRO A 181 7.78 -15.07 -14.39
N ILE A 182 7.69 -14.59 -13.15
CA ILE A 182 8.26 -15.23 -11.97
C ILE A 182 7.11 -15.89 -11.20
N PRO A 183 7.01 -17.22 -11.15
CA PRO A 183 5.96 -17.92 -10.41
C PRO A 183 5.98 -17.57 -8.92
N VAL A 184 4.80 -17.49 -8.29
CA VAL A 184 4.63 -17.18 -6.86
C VAL A 184 3.64 -18.12 -6.18
#